data_AF-A0A093W403-F1
#
_entry.id   AF-A0A093W403-F1
#
_cell.length_a   1.000
_cell.length_b   1.000
_cell.length_c   1.000
_cell.angle_alpha   90.00
_cell.angle_beta   90.00
_cell.angle_gamma   90.00
#
_symmetry.space_group_name_H-M   'P 1'
#
loop_
_entity.id
_entity.type
_entity.pdbx_description
1 polymer ?
#
loop_
_entity_poly.entity_id
_entity_poly.type
_entity_poly.pdbx_seq_one_letter_code
_entity_poly.pdbx_strand_id
1 'polypeptide(L)' 'MDFKYYDKKFLENKKIILEKIEQGKQAGINKVSAVFAINENDEMKNKMVKEIATWLMEDGYKISLKEDELKILVIEWD' A
#
# COMPACT_ATOMS: atom_id res chain seq x y z
N MET A 1 -16.58 9.28 -8.58
CA MET A 1 -16.40 7.90 -8.09
C MET A 1 -17.20 7.79 -6.80
N ASP A 2 -18.07 6.79 -6.67
CA ASP A 2 -19.02 6.69 -5.56
C ASP A 2 -18.32 6.25 -4.25
N PHE A 3 -18.79 6.69 -3.07
CA PHE A 3 -18.12 6.40 -1.78
C PHE A 3 -17.94 4.89 -1.56
N LYS A 4 -18.92 4.09 -1.97
CA LYS A 4 -18.87 2.62 -1.93
C LYS A 4 -17.76 2.01 -2.77
N TYR A 5 -17.37 2.66 -3.87
CA TYR A 5 -16.27 2.19 -4.71
C TYR A 5 -14.92 2.42 -4.02
N TYR A 6 -14.76 3.55 -3.34
CA TYR A 6 -13.54 3.88 -2.59
C TYR A 6 -13.26 2.83 -1.52
N ASP A 7 -14.23 2.60 -0.63
CA ASP A 7 -14.08 1.68 0.50
C ASP A 7 -13.77 0.26 0.01
N LYS A 8 -14.46 -0.18 -1.04
CA LYS A 8 -14.20 -1.48 -1.65
C LYS A 8 -12.76 -1.58 -2.14
N LYS A 9 -12.26 -0.57 -2.85
CA LYS A 9 -10.87 -0.56 -3.33
C LYS A 9 -9.84 -0.48 -2.23
N PHE A 10 -10.12 0.28 -1.18
CA PHE A 10 -9.26 0.34 -0.01
C PHE A 10 -9.13 -1.04 0.65
N LEU A 11 -10.24 -1.72 0.89
CA LEU A 11 -10.26 -3.07 1.48
C LEU A 11 -9.59 -4.12 0.58
N GLU A 12 -9.83 -4.07 -0.74
CA GLU A 12 -9.17 -4.95 -1.71
C GLU A 12 -7.63 -4.79 -1.67
N ASN A 13 -7.14 -3.55 -1.64
CA ASN A 13 -5.71 -3.27 -1.58
C ASN A 13 -5.09 -3.76 -0.25
N LYS A 14 -5.76 -3.52 0.89
CA LYS A 14 -5.31 -4.04 2.19
C LYS A 14 -5.16 -5.56 2.17
N LYS A 15 -6.16 -6.27 1.64
CA LYS A 15 -6.14 -7.74 1.53
C LYS A 15 -4.95 -8.22 0.70
N ILE A 16 -4.75 -7.66 -0.49
CA ILE A 16 -3.64 -8.04 -1.39
C ILE A 16 -2.28 -7.80 -0.72
N ILE A 17 -2.12 -6.64 -0.05
CA ILE A 17 -0.87 -6.31 0.64
C ILE A 17 -0.57 -7.33 1.74
N LEU A 18 -1.56 -7.68 2.59
CA LEU A 18 -1.36 -8.69 3.64
C LEU A 18 -1.00 -10.06 3.07
N GLU A 19 -1.68 -10.49 2.00
CA GLU A 19 -1.36 -11.75 1.32
C GLU A 19 0.09 -11.76 0.81
N LYS A 20 0.60 -10.64 0.30
CA LYS A 20 1.99 -10.52 -0.16
C LYS A 20 3.01 -10.46 0.97
N ILE A 21 2.67 -9.79 2.07
CA ILE A 21 3.50 -9.80 3.28
C ILE A 21 3.61 -11.24 3.81
N GLU A 22 2.50 -11.96 3.91
CA GLU A 22 2.48 -13.34 4.40
C GLU A 22 3.28 -14.28 3.49
N GLN A 23 3.09 -14.18 2.17
CA GLN A 23 3.91 -14.91 1.20
C GLN A 23 5.41 -14.57 1.35
N GLY A 24 5.73 -13.29 1.61
CA GLY A 24 7.09 -12.85 1.84
C GLY A 24 7.70 -13.47 3.10
N LYS A 25 6.96 -13.45 4.21
CA LYS A 25 7.37 -14.09 5.47
C LYS A 25 7.65 -15.58 5.28
N GLN A 26 6.75 -16.29 4.60
CA GLN A 26 6.90 -17.71 4.29
C GLN A 26 8.11 -18.01 3.39
N ALA A 27 8.47 -17.07 2.51
CA ALA A 27 9.64 -17.17 1.65
C ALA A 27 10.96 -16.72 2.32
N GLY A 28 10.93 -16.30 3.59
CA GLY A 28 12.11 -15.81 4.31
C GLY A 28 12.60 -14.44 3.83
N ILE A 29 11.75 -13.64 3.18
CA ILE A 29 12.05 -12.24 2.87
C ILE A 29 11.42 -11.32 3.90
N ASN A 30 12.01 -10.14 4.06
CA ASN A 30 11.62 -9.17 5.08
C ASN A 30 11.07 -7.86 4.51
N LYS A 31 10.82 -7.82 3.20
CA LYS A 31 10.34 -6.62 2.50
C LYS A 31 9.50 -6.96 1.27
N VAL A 32 8.48 -6.14 1.00
CA VAL A 32 7.73 -6.12 -0.26
C VAL A 32 7.57 -4.68 -0.75
N SER A 33 7.25 -4.50 -2.03
CA SER A 33 6.97 -3.19 -2.61
C SER A 33 5.66 -3.24 -3.38
N ALA A 34 4.77 -2.29 -3.10
CA ALA A 34 3.54 -2.06 -3.86
C ALA A 34 3.75 -0.86 -4.80
N VAL A 35 3.54 -1.08 -6.10
CA VAL A 35 3.67 -0.04 -7.11
C VAL A 35 2.28 0.44 -7.51
N PHE A 36 2.05 1.73 -7.38
CA PHE A 36 0.80 2.38 -7.73
C PHE A 36 1.00 3.24 -8.98
N ALA A 37 0.26 2.92 -10.04
CA ALA A 37 0.15 3.77 -11.22
C ALA A 37 -0.86 4.89 -10.92
N ILE A 38 -0.35 6.01 -10.42
CA ILE A 38 -1.16 7.17 -10.01
C ILE A 38 -0.65 8.40 -10.76
N ASN A 39 -1.57 9.18 -11.30
CA ASN A 39 -1.26 10.54 -11.77
C ASN A 39 -1.34 11.49 -10.55
N GLU A 40 -0.50 12.51 -10.50
CA GLU A 40 -0.52 13.55 -9.45
C GLU A 40 -1.91 14.17 -9.26
N ASN A 41 -2.67 14.30 -10.34
CA ASN A 41 -4.03 14.86 -10.34
C ASN A 41 -5.11 13.90 -9.79
N ASP A 42 -4.78 12.62 -9.54
CA ASP A 42 -5.71 11.65 -8.97
C ASP A 42 -5.69 11.73 -7.44
N GLU A 43 -6.25 12.82 -6.90
CA GLU A 43 -6.31 13.12 -5.46
C GLU A 43 -6.86 11.95 -4.63
N MET A 44 -7.84 11.23 -5.19
CA MET A 44 -8.52 10.13 -4.50
C MET A 44 -7.59 8.93 -4.33
N LYS A 45 -6.85 8.53 -5.37
CA LYS A 45 -5.84 7.47 -5.24
C LYS A 45 -4.65 7.91 -4.39
N ASN A 46 -4.26 9.18 -4.49
CA ASN A 46 -3.21 9.74 -3.65
C ASN A 46 -3.59 9.69 -2.16
N LYS A 47 -4.83 10.01 -1.83
CA LYS A 47 -5.39 9.85 -0.48
C LYS A 47 -5.37 8.38 -0.04
N MET A 48 -5.81 7.47 -0.91
CA MET A 48 -5.84 6.03 -0.61
C MET A 48 -4.46 5.48 -0.28
N VAL A 49 -3.42 5.85 -1.04
CA VAL A 49 -2.05 5.39 -0.76
C VAL A 49 -1.55 5.90 0.59
N LYS A 50 -1.85 7.15 0.93
CA LYS A 50 -1.52 7.70 2.25
C LYS A 50 -2.24 6.94 3.37
N GLU A 51 -3.52 6.65 3.22
CA GLU A 51 -4.29 5.88 4.22
C GLU A 51 -3.78 4.44 4.37
N ILE A 52 -3.36 3.78 3.29
CA ILE A 52 -2.72 2.46 3.33
C ILE A 52 -1.37 2.54 4.08
N ALA A 53 -0.55 3.54 3.76
CA ALA A 53 0.74 3.74 4.40
C ALA A 53 0.57 3.96 5.92
N THR A 54 -0.37 4.82 6.32
CA THR A 54 -0.70 5.07 7.73
C THR A 54 -1.11 3.79 8.44
N TRP A 55 -2.05 3.03 7.87
CA TRP A 55 -2.49 1.78 8.47
C TRP A 55 -1.34 0.78 8.66
N LEU A 56 -0.44 0.64 7.69
CA LEU A 56 0.70 -0.27 7.83
C LEU A 56 1.69 0.20 8.92
N MET A 57 1.88 1.51 9.07
CA MET A 57 2.70 2.04 10.16
C MET A 57 2.06 1.76 11.53
N GLU A 58 0.74 1.87 11.64
CA GLU A 58 -0.02 1.52 12.86
C GLU A 58 0.09 0.03 13.20
N ASP A 59 0.13 -0.84 12.18
CA ASP A 59 0.36 -2.29 12.33
C ASP A 59 1.83 -2.66 12.61
N GLY A 60 2.73 -1.66 12.70
CA GLY A 60 4.14 -1.86 13.08
C GLY A 60 5.10 -2.12 11.92
N TYR A 61 4.65 -1.97 10.67
CA TYR A 61 5.54 -2.09 9.51
C TYR A 61 6.37 -0.81 9.31
N LYS A 62 7.61 -0.99 8.86
CA LYS A 62 8.45 0.13 8.43
C LYS A 62 8.14 0.46 6.97
N ILE A 63 7.71 1.70 6.73
CA ILE A 63 7.22 2.15 5.43
C ILE A 63 8.15 3.18 4.82
N SER A 64 8.39 3.09 3.52
CA SER A 64 9.00 4.15 2.71
C SER A 64 8.19 4.40 1.45
N LEU A 65 7.76 5.63 1.24
CA LEU A 65 7.07 6.06 0.02
C LEU A 65 8.07 6.79 -0.89
N LYS A 66 8.25 6.29 -2.11
CA LYS A 66 9.00 6.99 -3.16
C LYS A 66 8.02 7.57 -4.16
N GLU A 67 8.11 8.88 -4.40
CA GLU A 67 7.29 9.61 -5.36
C GLU A 67 8.19 10.05 -6.52
N ASP A 68 7.98 9.45 -7.69
CA ASP A 68 8.58 9.80 -8.99
C ASP A 68 7.45 9.70 -10.05
N GLU A 69 7.70 9.24 -11.27
CA GLU A 69 6.62 8.92 -12.25
C GLU A 69 5.57 7.90 -11.71
N LEU A 70 5.94 7.11 -10.69
CA LEU A 70 5.09 6.15 -9.99
C LEU A 70 5.19 6.36 -8.47
N LYS A 71 4.16 5.95 -7.73
CA LYS A 71 4.23 5.85 -6.26
C LYS A 71 4.60 4.44 -5.84
N ILE A 72 5.74 4.28 -5.18
CA ILE A 72 6.21 2.98 -4.69
C ILE A 72 6.18 2.99 -3.17
N LEU A 73 5.37 2.10 -2.60
CA LEU A 73 5.28 1.87 -1.17
C LEU A 73 6.12 0.65 -0.81
N VAL A 74 7.26 0.88 -0.18
CA VAL A 74 8.12 -0.18 0.36
C VAL A 74 7.66 -0.49 1.78
N ILE A 75 7.44 -1.77 2.07
CA ILE A 75 6.93 -2.29 3.34
C ILE A 75 7.95 -3.29 3.86
N GLU A 76 8.51 -3.04 5.04
CA GLU A 76 9.55 -3.87 5.67
C GLU A 76 9.11 -4.31 7.08
N TRP A 77 9.62 -5.46 7.52
CA TRP A 77 9.44 -6.03 8.86
C TRP A 77 10.72 -6.72 9.32
N ASP A 78 10.81 -7.01 10.62
CA ASP A 78 11.91 -7.79 11.23
C ASP A 78 11.68 -9.31 11.14
#